data_AF-A0A183LS69-F1
#
_entry.id   AF-A0A183LS69-F1
#
_cell.length_a   1.000
_cell.length_b   1.000
_cell.length_c   1.000
_cell.angle_alpha   90.00
_cell.angle_beta   90.00
_cell.angle_gamma   90.00
#
_symmetry.space_group_name_H-M   'P 1'
#
loop_
_entity.id
_entity.type
_entity.pdbx_description
1 polymer ?
#
loop_
_entity_poly.entity_id
_entity_poly.type
_entity_poly.pdbx_seq_one_letter_code
_entity_poly.pdbx_strand_id
1 'polypeptide(L)'
;MNSKHSSPSVGLKRLYSLLKLLLNITASVTDSLDDYVVCGNQMLTDNLLRWVLGERGQLRHVYVKHHRVGETLPPSQYTILDDVIYTIKIETKDDNGNWVPFNADDVQLEFVRIDPFIRKKMEHKNGEYKLVMKLPDVYGVFKFVVDYYRVGYTHLLSVTQVPVRPFTHTQYERFLVAAYPYYGSAISMMIGLILFSFVFLYLKDDKEKGE
;
A
#
# COMPACT_ATOMS: atom_id res chain seq x y z
N MET A 1 3.81 -44.80 -27.90
CA MET A 1 3.47 -43.74 -26.92
C MET A 1 4.71 -43.40 -26.11
N ASN A 2 5.43 -42.35 -26.52
CA ASN A 2 6.60 -41.87 -25.78
C ASN A 2 6.14 -41.02 -24.60
N SER A 3 6.22 -41.58 -23.39
CA SER A 3 6.03 -40.83 -22.15
C SER A 3 7.29 -39.98 -21.89
N LYS A 4 7.16 -38.67 -22.02
CA LYS A 4 8.20 -37.71 -21.62
C LYS A 4 8.30 -37.71 -20.10
N HIS A 5 9.39 -38.26 -19.56
CA HIS A 5 9.77 -38.01 -18.17
C HIS A 5 10.04 -36.51 -18.00
N SER A 6 9.20 -35.81 -17.23
CA SER A 6 9.46 -34.42 -16.85
C SER A 6 10.65 -34.39 -15.90
N SER A 7 11.66 -33.59 -16.25
CA SER A 7 12.78 -33.33 -15.35
C SER A 7 12.26 -32.65 -14.07
N PRO A 8 12.69 -33.07 -12.87
CA PRO A 8 12.27 -32.44 -11.64
C PRO A 8 12.69 -30.96 -11.64
N SER A 9 11.80 -30.11 -11.12
CA SER A 9 11.97 -28.65 -11.09
C SER A 9 13.29 -28.27 -10.40
N VAL A 10 13.92 -27.19 -10.89
CA VAL A 10 15.23 -26.71 -10.42
C VAL A 10 15.25 -26.51 -8.90
N GLY A 11 14.12 -26.13 -8.30
CA GLY A 11 13.96 -26.00 -6.84
C GLY A 11 14.11 -27.32 -6.08
N LEU A 12 13.54 -28.41 -6.59
CA LEU A 12 13.65 -29.74 -5.97
C LEU A 12 15.10 -30.23 -6.01
N LYS A 13 15.80 -30.04 -7.13
CA LYS A 13 17.22 -30.41 -7.27
C LYS A 13 18.13 -29.64 -6.29
N ARG A 14 17.83 -28.36 -6.04
CA ARG A 14 18.56 -27.54 -5.06
C ARG A 14 18.32 -28.01 -3.63
N LEU A 15 17.08 -28.38 -3.30
CA LEU A 15 16.70 -28.90 -1.99
C LEU A 15 17.36 -30.26 -1.72
N TYR A 16 17.38 -31.15 -2.71
CA TYR A 16 18.12 -32.42 -2.64
C TYR A 16 19.63 -32.21 -2.51
N SER A 17 20.22 -31.25 -3.22
CA SER A 17 21.64 -30.92 -3.10
C SER A 17 22.00 -30.39 -1.72
N LEU A 18 21.15 -29.52 -1.14
CA LEU A 18 21.33 -29.00 0.22
C LEU A 18 21.16 -30.09 1.28
N LEU A 19 20.19 -30.98 1.10
CA LEU A 19 20.00 -32.14 1.99
C LEU A 19 21.19 -33.10 1.91
N LYS A 20 21.75 -33.32 0.71
CA LYS A 20 22.96 -34.14 0.50
C LYS A 20 24.20 -33.49 1.12
N LEU A 21 24.32 -32.17 1.03
CA LEU A 21 25.38 -31.41 1.69
C LEU A 21 25.27 -31.52 3.22
N LEU A 22 24.05 -31.36 3.76
CA LEU A 22 23.76 -31.53 5.18
C LEU A 22 24.17 -32.92 5.67
N LEU A 23 23.71 -33.99 5.00
CA LEU A 23 24.05 -35.37 5.34
C LEU A 23 25.56 -35.67 5.28
N ASN A 24 26.27 -35.12 4.28
CA ASN A 24 27.71 -35.32 4.15
C ASN A 24 28.52 -34.55 5.20
N ILE A 25 28.04 -33.38 5.65
CA ILE A 25 28.71 -32.61 6.71
C ILE A 25 28.57 -33.34 8.05
N THR A 26 27.39 -33.86 8.40
CA THR A 26 27.19 -34.63 9.64
C THR A 26 27.94 -35.96 9.64
N ALA A 27 28.04 -36.64 8.49
CA ALA A 27 28.71 -37.94 8.38
C ALA A 27 30.24 -37.87 8.59
N SER A 28 30.87 -36.71 8.38
CA SER A 28 32.32 -36.54 8.60
C SER A 28 32.74 -36.35 10.06
N VAL A 29 31.78 -36.19 10.98
CA VAL A 29 32.04 -35.78 12.37
C VAL A 29 31.88 -36.94 13.39
N THR A 30 31.34 -38.09 12.99
CA THR A 30 30.96 -39.15 13.96
C THR A 30 31.96 -40.30 14.12
N ASP A 31 33.14 -40.26 13.51
CA ASP A 31 34.09 -41.41 13.52
C ASP A 31 35.29 -41.28 14.48
N SER A 32 35.33 -40.27 15.35
CA SER A 32 36.37 -40.17 16.39
C SER A 32 35.83 -39.47 17.65
N LEU A 33 35.43 -40.26 18.63
CA LEU A 33 35.04 -39.82 19.97
C LEU A 33 36.27 -39.66 20.89
N ASP A 34 37.21 -38.79 20.54
CA ASP A 34 38.20 -38.23 21.47
C ASP A 34 38.87 -37.00 20.81
N ASP A 35 38.85 -35.86 21.50
CA ASP A 35 39.26 -34.51 21.11
C ASP A 35 38.44 -33.79 20.00
N TYR A 36 37.57 -32.87 20.44
CA TYR A 36 36.91 -31.89 19.57
C TYR A 36 37.96 -30.92 18.98
N VAL A 37 38.49 -31.24 17.81
CA VAL A 37 39.24 -30.27 17.00
C VAL A 37 38.24 -29.24 16.46
N VAL A 38 38.35 -27.99 16.93
CA VAL A 38 37.56 -26.87 16.41
C VAL A 38 37.93 -26.66 14.94
N CYS A 39 37.12 -27.21 14.03
CA CYS A 39 37.26 -26.99 12.61
C CYS A 39 37.03 -25.50 12.28
N GLY A 40 37.90 -24.89 11.48
CA GLY A 40 37.79 -23.47 11.09
C GLY A 40 36.46 -23.09 10.41
N ASN A 41 35.73 -24.06 9.88
CA ASN A 41 34.42 -23.86 9.23
C ASN A 41 33.23 -23.96 10.19
N GLN A 42 33.44 -24.23 11.49
CA GLN A 42 32.35 -24.44 12.45
C GLN A 42 31.39 -23.24 12.51
N MET A 43 31.92 -22.02 12.53
CA MET A 43 31.13 -20.79 12.56
C MET A 43 30.27 -20.61 11.30
N LEU A 44 30.75 -21.05 10.13
CA LEU A 44 29.99 -21.00 8.89
C LEU A 44 28.82 -21.99 8.93
N THR A 45 29.09 -23.24 9.34
CA THR A 45 28.07 -24.29 9.43
C THR A 45 26.97 -23.93 10.41
N ASP A 46 27.32 -23.38 11.59
CA ASP A 46 26.36 -22.93 12.59
C ASP A 46 25.46 -21.81 12.06
N ASN A 47 26.04 -20.74 11.49
CA ASN A 47 25.25 -19.65 10.90
C ASN A 47 24.36 -20.11 9.74
N LEU A 48 24.85 -21.02 8.90
CA LEU A 48 24.10 -21.56 7.78
C LEU A 48 22.93 -22.43 8.25
N LEU A 49 23.14 -23.26 9.27
CA LEU A 49 22.08 -24.06 9.90
C LEU A 49 21.00 -23.16 10.50
N ARG A 50 21.37 -22.13 11.26
CA ARG A 50 20.41 -21.16 11.84
C ARG A 50 19.57 -20.46 10.77
N TRP A 51 20.18 -20.12 9.64
CA TRP A 51 19.46 -19.51 8.51
C TRP A 51 18.52 -20.51 7.82
N VAL A 52 19.00 -21.72 7.50
CA VAL A 52 18.21 -22.76 6.82
C VAL A 52 17.03 -23.22 7.68
N LEU A 53 17.21 -23.31 9.00
CA LEU A 53 16.18 -23.69 9.96
C LEU A 53 15.20 -22.54 10.30
N GLY A 54 15.43 -21.33 9.78
CA GLY A 54 14.55 -20.18 10.00
C GLY A 54 14.62 -19.60 11.42
N GLU A 55 15.75 -19.80 12.12
CA GLU A 55 16.06 -19.13 13.38
C GLU A 55 16.51 -17.69 13.12
N ARG A 56 17.24 -17.46 12.02
CA ARG A 56 17.75 -16.14 11.61
C ARG A 56 17.17 -15.68 10.27
N GLY A 57 16.98 -14.37 10.11
CA GLY A 57 16.53 -13.78 8.83
C GLY A 57 15.04 -13.93 8.56
N GLN A 58 14.24 -14.32 9.55
CA GLN A 58 12.78 -14.34 9.41
C GLN A 58 12.23 -12.92 9.57
N LEU A 59 11.34 -12.53 8.64
CA LEU A 59 10.58 -11.28 8.71
C LEU A 59 9.09 -11.60 8.80
N ARG A 60 8.37 -10.81 9.59
CA ARG A 60 6.90 -10.80 9.61
C ARG A 60 6.38 -9.39 9.79
N HIS A 61 5.17 -9.15 9.30
CA HIS A 61 4.42 -7.95 9.68
C HIS A 61 3.44 -8.31 10.80
N VAL A 62 3.27 -7.42 11.76
CA VAL A 62 2.36 -7.63 12.91
C VAL A 62 0.98 -7.10 12.58
N TYR A 63 0.91 -5.87 12.08
CA TYR A 63 -0.32 -5.24 11.68
C TYR A 63 -0.06 -4.23 10.57
N VAL A 64 -1.13 -3.91 9.86
CA VAL A 64 -1.21 -2.84 8.87
C VAL A 64 -2.35 -1.93 9.28
N LYS A 65 -2.12 -0.62 9.22
CA LYS A 65 -3.12 0.42 9.46
C LYS A 65 -3.06 1.42 8.33
N HIS A 66 -4.22 1.86 7.86
CA HIS A 66 -4.32 2.91 6.88
C HIS A 66 -5.57 3.74 7.16
N HIS A 67 -5.46 5.07 7.11
CA HIS A 67 -6.57 5.97 7.40
C HIS A 67 -6.28 7.35 6.80
N ARG A 68 -7.30 8.21 6.72
CA ARG A 68 -7.13 9.61 6.33
C ARG A 68 -6.37 10.39 7.40
N VAL A 69 -5.68 11.45 6.99
CA VAL A 69 -5.07 12.38 7.95
C VAL A 69 -6.19 12.98 8.82
N GLY A 70 -6.04 12.87 10.15
CA GLY A 70 -7.03 13.35 11.13
C GLY A 70 -8.05 12.30 11.59
N GLU A 71 -8.15 11.17 10.90
CA GLU A 71 -8.96 10.01 11.32
C GLU A 71 -8.07 8.93 11.96
N THR A 72 -8.66 7.98 12.68
CA THR A 72 -7.93 6.83 13.27
C THR A 72 -8.37 5.49 12.69
N LEU A 73 -9.58 5.42 12.15
CA LEU A 73 -10.15 4.22 11.57
C LEU A 73 -10.00 4.24 10.04
N PRO A 74 -9.84 3.06 9.41
CA PRO A 74 -9.85 2.97 7.95
C PRO A 74 -11.24 3.34 7.41
N PRO A 75 -11.36 4.31 6.49
CA PRO A 75 -12.60 4.53 5.77
C PRO A 75 -12.90 3.37 4.83
N SER A 76 -14.18 3.15 4.52
CA SER A 76 -14.60 2.12 3.55
C SER A 76 -14.10 2.38 2.14
N GLN A 77 -13.96 3.66 1.78
CA GLN A 77 -13.48 4.12 0.49
C GLN A 77 -12.81 5.48 0.63
N TYR A 78 -11.78 5.71 -0.17
CA TYR A 78 -11.09 6.99 -0.23
C TYR A 78 -11.61 7.82 -1.41
N THR A 79 -11.40 9.12 -1.34
CA THR A 79 -11.62 10.02 -2.47
C THR A 79 -10.31 10.28 -3.20
N ILE A 80 -10.42 10.62 -4.49
CA ILE A 80 -9.29 11.20 -5.24
C ILE A 80 -8.70 12.38 -4.45
N LEU A 81 -7.38 12.55 -4.52
CA LEU A 81 -6.65 13.63 -3.85
C LEU A 81 -6.72 13.64 -2.31
N ASP A 82 -7.24 12.59 -1.66
CA ASP A 82 -7.18 12.45 -0.19
C ASP A 82 -5.74 12.33 0.31
N ASP A 83 -5.45 12.92 1.47
CA ASP A 83 -4.22 12.67 2.22
C ASP A 83 -4.39 11.45 3.12
N VAL A 84 -3.56 10.43 2.91
CA VAL A 84 -3.64 9.12 3.56
C VAL A 84 -2.36 8.82 4.32
N ILE A 85 -2.52 8.23 5.50
CA ILE A 85 -1.45 7.70 6.33
C ILE A 85 -1.50 6.19 6.21
N TYR A 86 -0.38 5.59 5.79
CA TYR A 86 -0.17 4.15 5.83
C TYR A 86 0.87 3.82 6.91
N THR A 87 0.63 2.75 7.67
CA THR A 87 1.50 2.30 8.74
C THR A 87 1.58 0.78 8.77
N ILE A 88 2.79 0.23 8.79
CA ILE A 88 3.04 -1.21 8.91
C ILE A 88 4.10 -1.45 9.98
N LYS A 89 3.83 -2.38 10.90
CA LYS A 89 4.81 -2.80 11.90
C LYS A 89 5.49 -4.08 11.46
N ILE A 90 6.81 -4.07 11.34
CA ILE A 90 7.63 -5.20 10.88
C ILE A 90 8.57 -5.65 12.01
N GLU A 91 8.63 -6.96 12.21
CA GLU A 91 9.49 -7.61 13.19
C GLU A 91 10.40 -8.64 12.52
N THR A 92 11.58 -8.83 13.10
CA THR A 92 12.53 -9.86 12.73
C THR A 92 12.87 -10.73 13.93
N LYS A 93 13.33 -11.97 13.69
CA LYS A 93 13.86 -12.83 14.74
C LYS A 93 15.30 -12.46 15.08
N ASP A 94 15.55 -12.29 16.37
CA ASP A 94 16.90 -12.22 16.95
C ASP A 94 17.54 -13.61 17.03
N ASP A 95 18.85 -13.68 17.28
CA ASP A 95 19.61 -14.92 17.42
C ASP A 95 19.11 -15.80 18.59
N ASN A 96 18.39 -15.21 19.55
CA ASN A 96 17.74 -15.92 20.66
C ASN A 96 16.33 -16.44 20.32
N GLY A 97 15.86 -16.26 19.08
CA GLY A 97 14.51 -16.65 18.64
C GLY A 97 13.40 -15.68 19.04
N ASN A 98 13.72 -14.56 19.71
CA ASN A 98 12.77 -13.53 20.10
C ASN A 98 12.43 -12.61 18.93
N TRP A 99 11.18 -12.13 18.88
CA TRP A 99 10.77 -11.16 17.87
C TRP A 99 11.11 -9.74 18.30
N VAL A 100 11.96 -9.08 17.52
CA VAL A 100 12.43 -7.72 17.75
C VAL A 100 12.02 -6.81 16.59
N PRO A 101 11.89 -5.48 16.82
CA PRO A 101 11.56 -4.54 15.76
C PRO A 101 12.58 -4.56 14.61
N PHE A 102 12.10 -4.65 13.37
CA PHE A 102 12.98 -4.63 12.20
C PHE A 102 13.31 -3.19 11.80
N ASN A 103 14.60 -2.83 11.73
CA ASN A 103 15.05 -1.47 11.42
C ASN A 103 15.82 -1.42 10.09
N ALA A 104 15.21 -0.88 9.04
CA ALA A 104 15.80 -0.76 7.71
C ALA A 104 15.34 0.53 7.02
N ASP A 105 16.25 1.27 6.39
CA ASP A 105 15.97 2.57 5.77
C ASP A 105 15.36 2.48 4.35
N ASP A 106 15.27 1.28 3.79
CA ASP A 106 14.96 1.03 2.38
C ASP A 106 13.61 0.34 2.15
N VAL A 107 12.78 0.22 3.18
CA VAL A 107 11.41 -0.30 3.05
C VAL A 107 10.56 0.72 2.27
N GLN A 108 9.88 0.25 1.23
CA GLN A 108 9.09 1.08 0.33
C GLN A 108 7.62 0.67 0.36
N LEU A 109 6.76 1.68 0.24
CA LEU A 109 5.35 1.51 -0.05
C LEU A 109 5.09 1.84 -1.52
N GLU A 110 4.35 0.96 -2.18
CA GLU A 110 3.81 1.18 -3.50
C GLU A 110 2.30 1.31 -3.45
N PHE A 111 1.76 2.30 -4.18
CA PHE A 111 0.34 2.44 -4.42
C PHE A 111 0.06 2.09 -5.88
N VAL A 112 -0.54 0.92 -6.09
CA VAL A 112 -0.56 0.21 -7.38
C VAL A 112 -1.99 -0.04 -7.83
N ARG A 113 -2.24 0.00 -9.14
CA ARG A 113 -3.46 -0.55 -9.76
C ARG A 113 -3.10 -1.64 -10.78
N ILE A 114 -2.65 -1.20 -11.96
CA ILE A 114 -2.00 -2.04 -12.97
C ILE A 114 -0.49 -1.80 -12.81
N ASP A 115 -0.11 -0.53 -12.90
CA ASP A 115 1.25 -0.04 -12.65
C ASP A 115 1.32 0.73 -11.32
N PRO A 116 2.52 0.88 -10.72
CA PRO A 116 2.70 1.67 -9.51
C PRO A 116 2.58 3.18 -9.83
N PHE A 117 1.60 3.85 -9.22
CA PHE A 117 1.42 5.30 -9.35
C PHE A 117 2.36 6.07 -8.42
N ILE A 118 2.55 5.54 -7.21
CA ILE A 118 3.39 6.16 -6.19
C ILE A 118 4.28 5.06 -5.62
N ARG A 119 5.59 5.33 -5.57
CA ARG A 119 6.59 4.50 -4.90
C ARG A 119 7.43 5.42 -4.02
N LYS A 120 7.38 5.22 -2.71
CA LYS A 120 8.12 6.04 -1.75
C LYS A 120 8.69 5.17 -0.63
N LYS A 121 9.86 5.58 -0.12
CA LYS A 121 10.42 5.01 1.10
C LYS A 121 9.58 5.43 2.30
N MET A 122 9.44 4.54 3.28
CA MET A 122 8.71 4.81 4.51
C MET A 122 9.67 5.29 5.59
N GLU A 123 9.22 6.22 6.43
CA GLU A 123 9.95 6.61 7.63
C GLU A 123 9.71 5.58 8.72
N HIS A 124 10.73 5.25 9.49
CA HIS A 124 10.67 4.17 10.46
C HIS A 124 11.00 4.65 11.88
N LYS A 125 10.27 4.11 12.87
CA LYS A 125 10.53 4.32 14.29
C LYS A 125 10.17 3.03 15.04
N ASN A 126 11.15 2.42 15.71
CA ASN A 126 10.95 1.20 16.51
C ASN A 126 10.24 0.07 15.73
N GLY A 127 10.65 -0.17 14.47
CA GLY A 127 10.07 -1.18 13.57
C GLY A 127 8.66 -0.88 13.06
N GLU A 128 8.10 0.29 13.38
CA GLU A 128 6.89 0.81 12.77
C GLU A 128 7.27 1.76 11.63
N TYR A 129 6.81 1.42 10.42
CA TYR A 129 7.05 2.14 9.19
C TYR A 129 5.81 2.94 8.84
N LYS A 130 5.97 4.24 8.64
CA LYS A 130 4.89 5.19 8.38
C LYS A 130 5.20 6.00 7.13
N LEU A 131 4.17 6.23 6.33
CA LEU A 131 4.22 7.13 5.20
C LEU A 131 2.93 7.94 5.11
N VAL A 132 3.08 9.24 4.89
CA VAL A 132 1.98 10.15 4.56
C VAL A 132 2.05 10.47 3.07
N MET A 133 0.96 10.24 2.36
CA MET A 133 0.91 10.43 0.92
C MET A 133 -0.46 10.90 0.45
N LYS A 134 -0.46 11.69 -0.62
CA LYS A 134 -1.68 12.13 -1.31
C LYS A 134 -2.04 11.15 -2.42
N LEU A 135 -3.31 10.76 -2.50
CA LEU A 135 -3.80 9.87 -3.55
C LEU A 135 -3.82 10.57 -4.92
N PRO A 136 -3.61 9.83 -6.03
CA PRO A 136 -3.62 10.39 -7.37
C PRO A 136 -5.04 10.82 -7.79
N ASP A 137 -5.11 11.69 -8.81
CA ASP A 137 -6.35 12.11 -9.47
C ASP A 137 -6.85 11.05 -10.48
N VAL A 138 -6.84 9.79 -10.09
CA VAL A 138 -7.34 8.68 -10.90
C VAL A 138 -8.11 7.75 -9.98
N TYR A 139 -9.38 7.52 -10.29
CA TYR A 139 -10.23 6.64 -9.52
C TYR A 139 -10.06 5.17 -9.95
N GLY A 140 -10.51 4.26 -9.08
CA GLY A 140 -10.49 2.83 -9.30
C GLY A 140 -10.11 2.05 -8.05
N VAL A 141 -9.80 0.77 -8.24
CA VAL A 141 -9.40 -0.13 -7.17
C VAL A 141 -7.88 -0.17 -7.11
N PHE A 142 -7.31 0.34 -6.04
CA PHE A 142 -5.87 0.36 -5.81
C PHE A 142 -5.46 -0.65 -4.75
N LYS A 143 -4.16 -0.86 -4.63
CA LYS A 143 -3.54 -1.70 -3.62
C LYS A 143 -2.37 -0.95 -3.00
N PHE A 144 -2.31 -0.93 -1.68
CA PHE A 144 -1.08 -0.69 -0.95
C PHE A 144 -0.25 -1.96 -0.99
N VAL A 145 0.95 -1.89 -1.51
CA VAL A 145 1.86 -3.02 -1.64
C VAL A 145 3.17 -2.66 -0.93
N VAL A 146 3.51 -3.45 0.08
CA VAL A 146 4.85 -3.46 0.68
C VAL A 146 5.47 -4.79 0.30
N ASP A 147 6.40 -4.74 -0.64
CA ASP A 147 7.17 -5.89 -1.10
C ASP A 147 8.64 -5.69 -0.69
N TYR A 148 9.05 -6.41 0.35
CA TYR A 148 10.42 -6.40 0.84
C TYR A 148 11.10 -7.73 0.54
N TYR A 149 11.87 -7.72 -0.56
CA TYR A 149 12.68 -8.85 -1.00
C TYR A 149 14.17 -8.46 -0.93
N ARG A 150 14.89 -9.04 0.03
CA ARG A 150 16.34 -8.84 0.23
C ARG A 150 17.03 -10.16 0.52
N VAL A 151 18.26 -10.29 0.04
CA VAL A 151 19.10 -11.47 0.28
C VAL A 151 19.34 -11.62 1.78
N GLY A 152 19.22 -12.85 2.29
CA GLY A 152 19.38 -13.16 3.71
C GLY A 152 18.12 -13.02 4.55
N TYR A 153 17.04 -12.43 4.00
CA TYR A 153 15.76 -12.30 4.68
C TYR A 153 14.64 -13.08 4.00
N THR A 154 13.60 -13.42 4.77
CA THR A 154 12.35 -13.95 4.23
C THR A 154 11.64 -12.86 3.42
N HIS A 155 11.03 -13.27 2.30
CA HIS A 155 10.23 -12.37 1.48
C HIS A 155 9.00 -11.91 2.25
N LEU A 156 8.90 -10.61 2.49
CA LEU A 156 7.76 -10.00 3.16
C LEU A 156 6.88 -9.30 2.12
N LEU A 157 5.70 -9.86 1.86
CA LEU A 157 4.69 -9.27 0.99
C LEU A 157 3.44 -8.94 1.79
N SER A 158 3.06 -7.66 1.79
CA SER A 158 1.79 -7.19 2.35
C SER A 158 1.01 -6.43 1.28
N VAL A 159 -0.22 -6.86 1.02
CA VAL A 159 -1.09 -6.28 0.00
C VAL A 159 -2.43 -5.92 0.63
N THR A 160 -2.79 -4.65 0.60
CA THR A 160 -4.07 -4.15 1.10
C THR A 160 -4.83 -3.46 -0.02
N GLN A 161 -5.96 -4.04 -0.44
CA GLN A 161 -6.78 -3.49 -1.52
C GLN A 161 -7.73 -2.43 -0.99
N VAL A 162 -7.81 -1.30 -1.71
CA VAL A 162 -8.57 -0.13 -1.29
C VAL A 162 -9.25 0.53 -2.49
N PRO A 163 -10.57 0.79 -2.44
CA PRO A 163 -11.27 1.53 -3.47
C PRO A 163 -11.06 3.05 -3.32
N VAL A 164 -10.74 3.70 -4.43
CA VAL A 164 -10.67 5.16 -4.57
C VAL A 164 -11.78 5.61 -5.49
N ARG A 165 -12.70 6.41 -4.96
CA ARG A 165 -13.85 6.96 -5.70
C ARG A 165 -13.60 8.40 -6.16
N PRO A 166 -14.26 8.86 -7.23
CA PRO A 166 -14.30 10.28 -7.56
C PRO A 166 -15.11 11.08 -6.52
N PHE A 167 -15.05 12.41 -6.62
CA PHE A 167 -15.87 13.30 -5.82
C PHE A 167 -17.37 13.10 -6.10
N THR A 168 -18.20 13.15 -5.04
CA THR A 168 -19.65 13.20 -5.20
C THR A 168 -20.08 14.59 -5.64
N HIS A 169 -21.28 14.71 -6.23
CA HIS A 169 -21.86 15.99 -6.65
C HIS A 169 -21.93 17.04 -5.52
N THR A 170 -22.01 16.60 -4.26
CA THR A 170 -22.01 17.46 -3.07
C THR A 170 -20.65 17.97 -2.63
N GLN A 171 -19.56 17.37 -3.13
CA GLN A 171 -18.18 17.65 -2.70
C GLN A 171 -17.46 18.64 -3.61
N TYR A 172 -18.05 19.02 -4.73
CA TYR A 172 -17.49 20.09 -5.57
C TYR A 172 -17.60 21.44 -4.88
N GLU A 173 -16.63 22.30 -5.16
CA GLU A 173 -16.64 23.69 -4.71
C GLU A 173 -17.88 24.42 -5.24
N ARG A 174 -18.54 25.16 -4.35
CA ARG A 174 -19.74 25.96 -4.65
C ARG A 174 -19.41 27.42 -4.49
N PHE A 175 -20.14 28.28 -5.21
CA PHE A 175 -19.98 29.73 -5.18
C PHE A 175 -18.61 30.19 -5.65
N LEU A 176 -18.26 29.76 -6.86
CA LEU A 176 -17.04 30.19 -7.54
C LEU A 176 -17.10 31.69 -7.81
N VAL A 177 -16.03 32.41 -7.46
CA VAL A 177 -15.94 33.86 -7.67
C VAL A 177 -16.05 34.20 -9.16
N ALA A 178 -15.43 33.39 -10.02
CA ALA A 178 -15.53 33.54 -11.47
C ALA A 178 -16.96 33.36 -12.01
N ALA A 179 -17.85 32.68 -11.26
CA ALA A 179 -19.22 32.40 -11.68
C ALA A 179 -20.25 33.43 -11.17
N TYR A 180 -19.85 34.46 -10.41
CA TYR A 180 -20.77 35.49 -9.92
C TYR A 180 -21.62 36.16 -11.00
N PRO A 181 -21.11 36.48 -12.21
CA PRO A 181 -21.94 37.06 -13.27
C PRO A 181 -23.13 36.17 -13.66
N TYR A 182 -22.96 34.84 -13.65
CA TYR A 182 -24.04 33.90 -13.97
C TYR A 182 -25.09 33.84 -12.86
N TYR A 183 -24.65 33.83 -11.60
CA TYR A 183 -25.57 33.87 -10.46
C TYR A 183 -26.38 35.17 -10.44
N GLY A 184 -25.74 36.31 -10.72
CA GLY A 184 -26.39 37.62 -10.83
C GLY A 184 -27.40 37.68 -11.97
N SER A 185 -27.05 37.14 -13.15
CA SER A 185 -27.95 37.09 -14.30
C SER A 185 -29.23 36.30 -14.01
N ALA A 186 -29.12 35.11 -13.40
CA ALA A 186 -30.27 34.29 -13.04
C ALA A 186 -31.23 35.03 -12.07
N ILE A 187 -30.68 35.68 -11.04
CA ILE A 187 -31.47 36.48 -10.09
C ILE A 187 -32.10 37.69 -10.79
N SER A 188 -31.35 38.37 -11.66
CA SER A 188 -31.87 39.50 -12.44
C SER A 188 -33.06 39.10 -13.31
N MET A 189 -33.06 37.91 -13.89
CA MET A 189 -34.17 37.43 -14.71
C MET A 189 -35.40 37.08 -13.89
N MET A 190 -35.23 36.51 -12.71
CA MET A 190 -36.33 36.28 -11.77
C MET A 190 -36.99 37.59 -11.33
N ILE A 191 -36.18 38.59 -10.96
CA ILE A 191 -36.69 39.93 -10.58
C ILE A 191 -37.39 40.60 -11.77
N GLY A 192 -36.78 40.52 -12.97
CA GLY A 192 -37.35 41.07 -14.19
C GLY A 192 -38.72 40.49 -14.52
N LEU A 193 -38.88 39.17 -14.41
CA LEU A 193 -40.18 38.50 -14.62
C LEU A 193 -41.24 38.97 -13.61
N ILE A 194 -40.86 39.09 -12.33
CA ILE A 194 -41.78 39.55 -11.28
C ILE A 194 -42.22 40.99 -11.56
N LEU A 195 -41.27 41.89 -11.83
CA LEU A 195 -41.58 43.30 -12.15
C LEU A 195 -42.43 43.42 -13.41
N PHE A 196 -42.06 42.68 -14.46
CA PHE A 196 -42.84 42.63 -15.70
C PHE A 196 -44.26 42.15 -15.44
N SER A 197 -44.46 41.09 -14.66
CA SER A 197 -45.79 40.58 -14.32
C SER A 197 -46.63 41.62 -13.58
N PHE A 198 -46.04 42.37 -12.65
CA PHE A 198 -46.74 43.45 -11.95
C PHE A 198 -47.12 44.57 -12.89
N VAL A 199 -46.18 45.09 -13.68
CA VAL A 199 -46.44 46.18 -14.62
C VAL A 199 -47.49 45.76 -15.64
N PHE A 200 -47.36 44.57 -16.21
CA PHE A 200 -48.28 44.07 -17.23
C PHE A 200 -49.72 43.93 -16.70
N LEU A 201 -49.91 43.45 -15.47
CA LEU A 201 -51.25 43.31 -14.87
C LEU A 201 -51.90 44.63 -14.50
N TYR A 202 -51.11 45.62 -14.06
CA TYR A 202 -51.61 46.93 -13.63
C TYR A 202 -51.46 48.01 -14.71
N LEU A 203 -51.07 47.63 -15.93
CA LEU A 203 -51.03 48.54 -17.07
C LEU A 203 -52.46 48.88 -17.47
N LYS A 204 -52.82 50.15 -17.39
CA LYS A 204 -54.08 50.65 -17.91
C LYS A 204 -53.86 50.97 -19.39
N ASP A 205 -54.59 50.30 -20.27
CA ASP A 205 -54.62 50.67 -21.69
C ASP A 205 -55.29 52.04 -21.84
N ASP A 206 -54.54 53.05 -22.25
CA ASP A 206 -55.11 54.28 -22.77
C ASP A 206 -55.73 53.94 -24.13
N LYS A 207 -57.05 53.71 -24.13
CA LYS A 207 -57.82 53.63 -25.37
C LYS A 207 -57.69 54.95 -26.11
N GLU A 208 -56.83 55.02 -27.12
CA GLU A 208 -57.03 55.98 -28.19
C GLU A 208 -58.41 55.70 -28.80
N LYS A 209 -59.32 56.67 -28.62
CA LYS A 209 -60.56 56.77 -29.39
C LYS A 209 -60.18 56.94 -30.85
N GLY A 210 -60.03 55.84 -31.57
CA GLY A 210 -60.12 55.83 -33.02
C GLY A 210 -61.57 56.09 -33.42
N GLU A 211 -61.76 57.09 -34.29
CA GLU A 211 -62.99 57.40 -35.03
C GLU A 211 -63.58 56.20 -35.78
#